data_AF-A0A7S3PQK3-F1
#
_entry.id   AF-A0A7S3PQK3-F1
#
_cell.length_a   1.000
_cell.length_b   1.000
_cell.length_c   1.000
_cell.angle_alpha   90.00
_cell.angle_beta   90.00
_cell.angle_gamma   90.00
#
_symmetry.space_group_name_H-M   'P 1'
#
loop_
_entity.id
_entity.type
_entity.pdbx_description
1 polymer ?
#
loop_
_entity_poly.entity_id
_entity_poly.type
_entity_poly.pdbx_seq_one_letter_code
_entity_poly.pdbx_strand_id
1 'polypeptide(L)'
;TGRQLFKRHLMNEFSIENYYFWREATTWKKNYNDLDKLENEKRFHFIYDSFIHHEALFQVNVSGHIVDEVSQVANGNVELSDDVFDDAIRSCYGLMVMDSFPRFRNTVAYNQFTGGSAETLRTSGGSLEDL
;
A
#
# COMPACT_ATOMS: atom_id res chain seq x y z
N THR A 1 -8.63 4.14 -16.07
CA THR A 1 -9.45 4.08 -14.83
C THR A 1 -8.86 5.01 -13.77
N GLY A 2 -9.59 5.31 -12.69
CA GLY A 2 -9.12 6.19 -11.59
C GLY A 2 -7.80 5.69 -10.98
N ARG A 3 -7.71 4.39 -10.68
CA ARG A 3 -6.48 3.69 -10.26
C ARG A 3 -5.25 3.95 -11.14
N GLN A 4 -5.39 3.95 -12.46
CA GLN A 4 -4.26 4.19 -13.37
C GLN A 4 -3.76 5.64 -13.30
N LEU A 5 -4.68 6.60 -13.13
CA LEU A 5 -4.35 8.02 -12.97
C LEU A 5 -3.68 8.27 -11.62
N PHE A 6 -4.18 7.66 -10.55
CA PHE A 6 -3.57 7.77 -9.23
C PHE A 6 -2.18 7.13 -9.20
N LYS A 7 -2.02 5.94 -9.80
CA LYS A 7 -0.69 5.31 -9.95
C LYS A 7 0.30 6.21 -10.68
N ARG A 8 -0.13 6.89 -11.75
CA ARG A 8 0.72 7.85 -12.47
C ARG A 8 1.12 9.04 -11.59
N HIS A 9 0.20 9.53 -10.77
CA HIS A 9 0.48 10.60 -9.82
C HIS A 9 1.52 10.18 -8.77
N LEU A 10 1.38 9.00 -8.17
CA LEU A 10 2.36 8.46 -7.21
C LEU A 10 3.76 8.30 -7.80
N MET A 11 3.89 7.88 -9.07
CA MET A 11 5.20 7.82 -9.75
C MET A 11 5.88 9.18 -9.84
N ASN A 12 5.09 10.24 -10.06
CA ASN A 12 5.62 11.59 -10.17
C ASN A 12 6.02 12.17 -8.81
N GLU A 13 5.43 11.67 -7.72
CA GLU A 13 5.71 12.11 -6.36
C GLU A 13 6.71 11.21 -5.61
N PHE A 14 7.29 10.22 -6.28
CA PHE A 14 8.17 9.22 -5.65
C PHE A 14 7.50 8.52 -4.45
N SER A 15 6.20 8.22 -4.56
CA SER A 15 5.42 7.52 -3.51
C SER A 15 4.75 6.23 -4.02
N ILE A 16 5.20 5.70 -5.15
CA ILE A 16 4.60 4.53 -5.80
C ILE A 16 4.87 3.23 -5.04
N GLU A 17 5.98 3.15 -4.32
CA GLU A 17 6.34 2.05 -3.44
C GLU A 17 5.25 1.77 -2.39
N ASN A 18 4.67 2.83 -1.79
CA ASN A 18 3.57 2.70 -0.83
C ASN A 18 2.33 2.02 -1.43
N TYR A 19 2.01 2.32 -2.70
CA TYR A 19 0.89 1.69 -3.39
C TYR A 19 1.18 0.23 -3.74
N TYR A 20 2.39 -0.07 -4.23
CA TYR A 20 2.76 -1.44 -4.54
C TYR A 20 2.78 -2.31 -3.31
N PHE A 21 3.43 -1.85 -2.23
CA PHE A 21 3.41 -2.55 -0.96
C PHE A 21 1.98 -2.79 -0.46
N TRP A 22 1.16 -1.73 -0.36
CA TRP A 22 -0.22 -1.85 0.11
C TRP A 22 -1.00 -2.88 -0.71
N ARG A 23 -0.87 -2.86 -2.04
CA ARG A 23 -1.54 -3.81 -2.93
C ARG A 23 -1.08 -5.25 -2.70
N GLU A 24 0.23 -5.49 -2.70
CA GLU A 24 0.78 -6.84 -2.54
C GLU A 24 0.43 -7.40 -1.16
N ALA A 25 0.63 -6.62 -0.10
CA ALA A 25 0.39 -7.05 1.28
C ALA A 25 -1.10 -7.31 1.56
N THR A 26 -2.00 -6.43 1.11
CA THR A 26 -3.45 -6.65 1.28
C THR A 26 -3.97 -7.82 0.45
N THR A 27 -3.42 -8.03 -0.75
CA THR A 27 -3.78 -9.17 -1.60
C THR A 27 -3.30 -10.47 -0.99
N TRP A 28 -2.07 -10.50 -0.47
CA TRP A 28 -1.53 -11.66 0.21
C TRP A 28 -2.35 -12.00 1.45
N LYS A 29 -2.60 -11.03 2.34
CA LYS A 29 -3.45 -11.21 3.53
C LYS A 29 -4.82 -11.78 3.16
N LYS A 30 -5.49 -11.20 2.15
CA LYS A 30 -6.81 -11.66 1.71
C LYS A 30 -6.83 -13.12 1.27
N ASN A 31 -5.75 -13.57 0.63
CA ASN A 31 -5.66 -14.92 0.09
C ASN A 31 -4.92 -15.88 1.03
N TYR A 32 -4.46 -15.43 2.21
CA TYR A 32 -3.54 -16.18 3.07
C TYR A 32 -4.05 -17.59 3.39
N ASN A 33 -5.33 -17.70 3.73
CA ASN A 33 -5.98 -18.97 4.09
C ASN A 33 -6.21 -19.90 2.89
N ASP A 34 -6.17 -19.37 1.67
CA ASP A 34 -6.35 -20.15 0.43
C ASP A 34 -5.01 -20.67 -0.12
N LEU A 35 -3.89 -20.18 0.40
CA LEU A 35 -2.53 -20.55 -0.01
C LEU A 35 -1.96 -21.64 0.90
N ASP A 36 -1.10 -22.49 0.33
CA ASP A 36 -0.32 -23.41 1.15
C ASP A 36 0.82 -22.69 1.89
N LYS A 37 1.39 -23.35 2.90
CA LYS A 37 2.45 -22.78 3.74
C LYS A 37 3.66 -22.31 2.93
N LEU A 38 4.09 -23.10 1.93
CA LEU A 38 5.27 -22.79 1.13
C LEU A 38 5.03 -21.54 0.26
N GLU A 39 3.84 -21.41 -0.31
CA GLU A 39 3.46 -20.25 -1.08
C GLU A 39 3.30 -19.00 -0.21
N ASN A 40 2.77 -19.15 1.02
CA ASN A 40 2.74 -18.06 2.00
C ASN A 40 4.13 -17.57 2.38
N GLU A 41 5.07 -18.48 2.67
CA GLU A 41 6.47 -18.13 2.97
C GLU A 41 7.14 -17.40 1.78
N LYS A 42 6.97 -17.89 0.56
CA LYS A 42 7.52 -17.24 -0.65
C LYS A 42 7.00 -15.83 -0.84
N ARG A 43 5.69 -15.63 -0.68
CA ARG A 43 5.06 -14.30 -0.86
C ARG A 43 5.43 -13.36 0.27
N PHE A 44 5.48 -13.85 1.50
CA PHE A 44 5.98 -13.09 2.63
C PHE A 44 7.39 -12.57 2.37
N HIS A 45 8.34 -13.43 2.00
CA HIS A 45 9.72 -13.01 1.71
C HIS A 45 9.81 -12.05 0.54
N PHE A 46 9.04 -12.29 -0.53
CA PHE A 46 8.96 -11.35 -1.65
C PHE A 46 8.53 -9.94 -1.19
N ILE A 47 7.48 -9.84 -0.35
CA ILE A 47 6.99 -8.55 0.15
C ILE A 47 8.02 -7.93 1.10
N TYR A 48 8.58 -8.71 2.02
CA TYR A 48 9.58 -8.25 2.97
C TYR A 48 10.82 -7.69 2.28
N ASP A 49 11.45 -8.45 1.38
CA ASP A 49 12.68 -8.05 0.68
C ASP A 49 12.45 -6.86 -0.28
N SER A 50 11.25 -6.76 -0.85
CA SER A 50 10.93 -5.70 -1.80
C SER A 50 10.60 -4.37 -1.13
N PHE A 51 10.01 -4.38 0.07
CA PHE A 51 9.38 -3.18 0.65
C PHE A 51 9.75 -2.89 2.11
N ILE A 52 10.10 -3.87 2.93
CA ILE A 52 10.31 -3.67 4.38
C ILE A 52 11.79 -3.73 4.76
N HIS A 53 12.55 -4.64 4.14
CA HIS A 53 13.97 -4.83 4.42
C HIS A 53 14.74 -3.50 4.32
N HIS A 54 15.72 -3.29 5.20
CA HIS A 54 16.47 -2.03 5.25
C HIS A 54 17.26 -1.70 3.97
N GLU A 55 17.55 -2.70 3.14
CA GLU A 55 18.19 -2.54 1.83
C GLU A 55 17.20 -2.63 0.65
N ALA A 56 15.89 -2.62 0.92
CA ALA A 56 14.87 -2.72 -0.12
C ALA A 56 14.92 -1.52 -1.07
N LEU A 57 14.96 -1.78 -2.39
CA LEU A 57 14.95 -0.72 -3.40
C LEU A 57 13.63 0.07 -3.43
N PHE A 58 12.54 -0.56 -2.99
CA PHE A 58 11.22 0.06 -2.84
C PHE A 58 10.80 0.14 -1.37
N GLN A 59 11.76 0.44 -0.47
CA GLN A 59 11.48 0.54 0.95
C GLN A 59 10.35 1.54 1.22
N VAL A 60 9.30 1.09 1.92
CA VAL A 60 8.21 1.97 2.34
C VAL A 60 8.56 2.73 3.60
N ASN A 61 7.99 3.92 3.75
CA ASN A 61 8.22 4.78 4.91
C ASN A 61 7.35 4.34 6.10
N VAL A 62 7.81 3.35 6.87
CA VAL A 62 7.16 2.87 8.10
C VAL A 62 8.07 3.06 9.31
N SER A 63 7.51 2.97 10.52
CA SER A 63 8.31 3.13 11.74
C SER A 63 9.31 1.98 11.91
N GLY A 64 10.45 2.26 12.55
CA GLY A 64 11.46 1.22 12.83
C GLY A 64 10.91 0.05 13.65
N HIS A 65 9.96 0.31 14.53
CA HIS A 65 9.26 -0.74 15.28
C HIS A 65 8.55 -1.75 14.38
N ILE A 66 7.86 -1.28 13.34
CA ILE A 66 7.19 -2.15 12.35
C ILE A 66 8.23 -2.96 11.57
N VAL A 67 9.34 -2.34 11.18
CA VAL A 67 10.45 -3.04 10.49
C VAL A 67 11.00 -4.15 11.38
N ASP A 68 11.23 -3.87 12.66
CA ASP A 68 11.78 -4.83 13.62
C ASP A 68 10.83 -6.02 13.82
N GLU A 69 9.52 -5.77 13.98
CA GLU A 69 8.51 -6.83 14.15
C GLU A 69 8.44 -7.78 12.96
N VAL A 70 8.34 -7.25 11.75
CA VAL A 70 8.31 -8.07 10.53
C VAL A 70 9.63 -8.81 10.33
N SER A 71 10.75 -8.18 10.69
CA SER A 71 12.08 -8.83 10.63
C SER A 71 12.19 -10.03 11.57
N GLN A 72 11.48 -10.06 12.70
CA GLN A 72 11.46 -11.25 13.57
C GLN A 72 10.84 -12.45 12.86
N VAL A 73 9.80 -12.23 12.06
CA VAL A 73 9.18 -13.29 11.24
C VAL A 73 10.13 -13.72 10.13
N ALA A 74 10.77 -12.78 9.43
CA ALA A 74 11.74 -13.09 8.37
C ALA A 74 12.97 -13.87 8.85
N ASN A 75 13.40 -13.64 10.08
CA ASN A 75 14.50 -14.36 10.72
C ASN A 75 14.08 -15.72 11.31
N GLY A 76 12.79 -16.08 11.23
CA GLY A 76 12.26 -17.33 11.79
C GLY A 76 12.14 -17.33 13.31
N ASN A 77 12.23 -16.16 13.96
CA ASN A 77 12.08 -16.03 15.41
C ASN A 77 10.60 -16.04 15.84
N VAL A 78 9.70 -15.67 14.93
CA VAL A 78 8.25 -15.64 15.12
C VAL A 78 7.58 -16.38 13.96
N GLU A 79 6.50 -17.11 14.25
CA GLU A 79 5.74 -17.83 13.23
C GLU A 79 5.00 -16.85 12.30
N LEU A 80 4.96 -17.18 11.01
CA LEU A 80 4.25 -16.38 10.01
C LEU A 80 2.73 -16.43 10.25
N SER A 81 2.10 -15.26 10.28
CA SER A 81 0.66 -15.05 10.42
C SER A 81 0.14 -14.10 9.34
N ASP A 82 -1.18 -14.12 9.09
CA ASP A 82 -1.83 -13.31 8.05
C ASP A 82 -1.85 -11.81 8.37
N ASP A 83 -1.69 -11.45 9.64
CA ASP A 83 -1.69 -10.08 10.17
C ASP A 83 -0.28 -9.46 10.27
N VAL A 84 0.78 -10.16 9.90
CA VAL A 84 2.18 -9.69 10.03
C VAL A 84 2.44 -8.32 9.38
N PHE A 85 1.68 -7.94 8.34
CA PHE A 85 1.82 -6.66 7.66
C PHE A 85 0.78 -5.61 8.07
N ASP A 86 -0.08 -5.85 9.06
CA ASP A 86 -1.24 -4.99 9.33
C ASP A 86 -0.86 -3.55 9.71
N ASP A 87 0.12 -3.38 10.58
CA ASP A 87 0.62 -2.06 10.97
C ASP A 87 1.27 -1.33 9.79
N ALA A 88 2.06 -2.05 8.98
CA ALA A 88 2.67 -1.51 7.78
C ALA A 88 1.62 -1.10 6.73
N ILE A 89 0.60 -1.93 6.49
CA ILE A 89 -0.53 -1.67 5.58
C ILE A 89 -1.25 -0.39 6.03
N ARG A 90 -1.58 -0.28 7.33
CA ARG A 90 -2.25 0.90 7.89
C ARG A 90 -1.40 2.17 7.74
N SER A 91 -0.10 2.07 8.02
CA SER A 91 0.83 3.18 7.88
C SER A 91 0.95 3.66 6.43
N CYS A 92 1.16 2.75 5.48
CA CYS A 92 1.28 3.08 4.05
C CYS A 92 -0.04 3.63 3.48
N TYR A 93 -1.17 3.07 3.88
CA TYR A 93 -2.48 3.59 3.50
C TYR A 93 -2.66 5.03 4.01
N GLY A 94 -2.31 5.27 5.28
CA GLY A 94 -2.35 6.61 5.89
C GLY A 94 -1.51 7.62 5.11
N LEU A 95 -0.28 7.26 4.72
CA LEU A 95 0.57 8.12 3.90
C LEU A 95 -0.09 8.45 2.56
N MET A 96 -0.62 7.45 1.85
CA MET A 96 -1.28 7.69 0.57
C MET A 96 -2.55 8.54 0.70
N VAL A 97 -3.40 8.32 1.71
CA VAL A 97 -4.65 9.08 1.92
C VAL A 97 -4.39 10.51 2.40
N MET A 98 -3.39 10.71 3.27
CA MET A 98 -3.16 12.01 3.89
C MET A 98 -2.28 12.93 3.04
N ASP A 99 -1.39 12.35 2.23
CA ASP A 99 -0.36 13.09 1.50
C ASP A 99 -0.64 13.10 -0.01
N SER A 100 -0.65 11.93 -0.65
CA SER A 100 -0.72 11.83 -2.12
C SER A 100 -2.14 11.97 -2.68
N PHE A 101 -3.16 11.43 -2.02
CA PHE A 101 -4.53 11.46 -2.53
C PHE A 101 -5.17 12.86 -2.56
N PRO A 102 -4.99 13.75 -1.55
CA PRO A 102 -5.48 15.12 -1.63
C PRO A 102 -4.80 15.91 -2.74
N ARG A 103 -3.51 15.68 -2.99
CA ARG A 103 -2.79 16.29 -4.12
C ARG A 103 -3.27 15.75 -5.46
N PHE A 104 -3.51 14.43 -5.57
CA PHE A 104 -4.09 13.82 -6.77
C PHE A 104 -5.43 14.45 -7.14
N ARG A 105 -6.32 14.66 -6.15
CA ARG A 105 -7.63 15.29 -6.37
C ARG A 105 -7.54 16.71 -6.92
N ASN A 106 -6.44 17.42 -6.67
CA ASN A 106 -6.21 18.76 -7.19
C ASN A 106 -5.60 18.77 -8.61
N THR A 107 -5.30 17.60 -9.19
CA THR A 107 -4.73 17.51 -10.55
C THR A 107 -5.79 17.70 -11.63
N VAL A 108 -5.37 18.29 -12.76
CA VAL A 108 -6.22 18.42 -13.97
C VAL A 108 -6.70 17.05 -14.44
N ALA A 109 -5.84 16.03 -14.36
CA ALA A 109 -6.17 14.66 -14.75
C ALA A 109 -7.33 14.08 -13.93
N TYR A 110 -7.37 14.31 -12.61
CA TYR A 110 -8.49 13.89 -11.77
C TYR A 110 -9.78 14.64 -12.12
N ASN A 111 -9.72 15.96 -12.29
CA ASN A 111 -10.89 16.78 -12.63
C ASN A 111 -11.48 16.44 -14.01
N GLN A 112 -10.64 16.06 -14.98
CA GLN A 112 -11.10 15.58 -16.28
C GLN A 112 -11.71 14.18 -16.19
N PHE A 113 -11.15 13.31 -15.35
CA PHE A 113 -11.70 11.98 -15.08
C PHE A 113 -13.07 12.03 -14.39
N THR A 114 -13.28 12.97 -13.48
CA THR A 114 -14.55 13.18 -12.78
C THR A 114 -15.52 14.14 -13.48
N GLY A 115 -15.18 14.58 -14.71
CA GLY A 115 -15.75 15.70 -15.47
C GLY A 115 -17.17 16.15 -15.10
N GLY A 116 -17.29 17.40 -14.62
CA GLY A 116 -18.54 18.17 -14.74
C GLY A 116 -19.57 18.11 -13.61
N SER A 117 -19.27 17.49 -12.47
CA SER A 117 -20.14 17.56 -11.28
C SER A 117 -19.40 18.20 -10.11
N ALA A 118 -19.17 19.51 -10.20
CA ALA A 118 -18.51 20.30 -9.15
C ALA A 118 -19.27 20.34 -7.81
N GLU A 119 -20.46 19.73 -7.73
CA GLU A 119 -21.37 19.92 -6.60
C GLU A 119 -21.73 18.65 -5.80
N THR A 120 -21.41 17.44 -6.29
CA THR A 120 -21.86 16.21 -5.58
C THR A 120 -20.78 15.49 -4.78
N LEU A 121 -19.49 15.73 -5.03
CA LEU A 121 -18.39 15.01 -4.33
C LEU A 121 -17.71 15.81 -3.22
N ARG A 122 -18.11 17.07 -2.98
CA ARG A 122 -17.62 17.84 -1.82
C ARG A 122 -18.12 17.27 -0.47
N THR A 123 -19.10 16.36 -0.50
CA THR A 123 -19.79 15.84 0.70
C THR A 123 -19.58 14.36 0.99
N SER A 124 -18.97 13.56 0.10
CA SER A 124 -18.93 12.10 0.26
C SER A 124 -17.53 11.47 0.28
N GLY A 125 -16.54 12.16 0.86
CA GLY A 125 -15.31 11.54 1.37
C GLY A 125 -14.71 10.40 0.53
N GLY A 126 -14.56 10.58 -0.79
CA GLY A 126 -14.14 9.50 -1.69
C GLY A 126 -12.88 8.82 -1.19
N SER A 127 -12.97 7.50 -1.00
CA SER A 127 -11.91 6.64 -0.46
C SER A 127 -10.94 6.24 -1.57
N LEU A 128 -9.74 5.83 -1.18
CA LEU A 128 -8.78 5.20 -2.08
C LEU A 128 -9.32 3.89 -2.69
N GLU A 129 -10.28 3.27 -2.01
CA GLU A 129 -11.01 2.08 -2.45
C GLU A 129 -11.97 2.36 -3.62
N ASP A 130 -12.38 3.62 -3.82
CA ASP A 130 -13.34 4.02 -4.87
C ASP A 130 -12.66 4.28 -6.23
N LEU A 131 -11.32 4.22 -6.32
CA LEU A 131 -10.52 4.45 -7.53
C LEU A 131 -10.42 3.23 -8.46
#